data_AF-A0A2E4DZT8-F1
#
_entry.id   AF-A0A2E4DZT8-F1
#
_cell.length_a   1.000
_cell.length_b   1.000
_cell.length_c   1.000
_cell.angle_alpha   90.00
_cell.angle_beta   90.00
_cell.angle_gamma   90.00
#
_symmetry.space_group_name_H-M   'P 1'
#
loop_
_entity.id
_entity.type
_entity.pdbx_description
1 polymer ?
#
loop_
_entity_poly.entity_id
_entity_poly.type
_entity_poly.pdbx_seq_one_letter_code
_entity_poly.pdbx_strand_id
1 'polypeptide(L)'
;MITCFGCEILVLTIVQVLIGLFIATALIQSGLDKITDRKGNLEWLTGHFSKTILNGTVPIMLTAVTLLELAGGLLCGIGGTMLLLGKCSQWLLYGLIVSGVNFLVLFFGQRTAKDYEGAAVLVGYFILVILGLLTFTI
;
A
#
# COMPACT_ATOMS: atom_id res chain seq x y z
N MET A 1 -6.93 28.15 4.53
CA MET A 1 -5.49 27.82 4.51
C MET A 1 -4.98 27.75 5.93
N ILE A 2 -4.05 26.84 6.21
CA ILE A 2 -3.37 26.74 7.51
C ILE A 2 -1.90 27.09 7.28
N THR A 3 -1.33 27.93 8.14
CA THR A 3 0.09 28.27 8.07
C THR A 3 0.89 27.19 8.80
N CYS A 4 1.67 26.42 8.05
CA CYS A 4 2.59 25.41 8.59
C CYS A 4 3.99 25.70 8.05
N PHE A 5 4.99 25.80 8.94
CA PHE A 5 6.39 26.13 8.57
C PHE A 5 6.56 27.41 7.71
N GLY A 6 5.69 28.40 7.89
CA GLY A 6 5.72 29.65 7.11
C GLY A 6 5.20 29.52 5.67
N CYS A 7 4.64 28.37 5.29
CA CYS A 7 3.98 28.15 4.01
C CYS A 7 2.45 28.07 4.21
N GLU A 8 1.67 28.67 3.31
CA GLU A 8 0.23 28.49 3.28
C GLU A 8 -0.09 27.13 2.66
N ILE A 9 -0.49 26.17 3.50
CA ILE A 9 -0.80 24.81 3.05
C ILE A 9 -2.31 24.60 3.08
N LEU A 10 -2.83 24.02 2.00
CA LEU A 10 -4.22 23.57 1.93
C LEU A 10 -4.38 22.34 2.82
N VAL A 11 -5.48 22.28 3.57
CA VAL A 11 -5.82 21.12 4.41
C VAL A 11 -5.76 19.81 3.61
N LEU A 12 -6.18 19.86 2.34
CA LEU A 12 -6.13 18.75 1.40
C LEU A 12 -4.71 18.20 1.19
N THR A 13 -3.72 19.07 1.08
CA THR A 13 -2.31 18.69 0.96
C THR A 13 -1.81 17.98 2.21
N ILE A 14 -2.21 18.44 3.40
CA ILE A 14 -1.86 17.78 4.67
C ILE A 14 -2.47 16.37 4.70
N VAL A 15 -3.74 16.23 4.32
CA VAL A 15 -4.42 14.93 4.24
C VAL A 15 -3.71 13.99 3.26
N GLN A 16 -3.38 14.48 2.06
CA GLN A 16 -2.63 13.73 1.04
C GLN A 16 -1.30 13.21 1.58
N VAL A 17 -0.51 14.08 2.22
CA VAL A 17 0.79 13.71 2.80
C VAL A 17 0.62 12.65 3.89
N LEU A 18 -0.31 12.85 4.83
CA LEU A 18 -0.50 11.92 5.94
C LEU A 18 -0.93 10.53 5.44
N ILE A 19 -1.87 10.47 4.50
CA ILE A 19 -2.27 9.21 3.87
C ILE A 19 -1.09 8.58 3.12
N GLY A 20 -0.39 9.37 2.31
CA GLY A 20 0.77 8.89 1.54
C GLY A 20 1.86 8.29 2.42
N LEU A 21 2.27 8.99 3.48
CA LEU A 21 3.31 8.51 4.40
C LEU A 21 2.84 7.31 5.23
N PHE A 22 1.57 7.26 5.62
CA PHE A 22 1.00 6.09 6.29
C PHE A 22 1.06 4.84 5.40
N ILE A 23 0.58 4.96 4.15
CA ILE A 23 0.61 3.86 3.17
C ILE A 23 2.06 3.47 2.85
N ALA A 24 2.97 4.45 2.70
CA ALA A 24 4.38 4.20 2.46
C ALA A 24 5.00 3.37 3.59
N THR A 25 4.74 3.73 4.85
CA THR A 25 5.29 3.03 6.01
C THR A 25 4.82 1.58 6.05
N ALA A 26 3.51 1.35 5.86
CA ALA A 26 2.94 0.01 5.87
C ALA A 26 3.49 -0.86 4.74
N LEU A 27 3.50 -0.35 3.49
CA LEU A 27 3.90 -1.15 2.34
C LEU A 27 5.41 -1.34 2.23
N ILE A 28 6.23 -0.35 2.58
CA ILE A 28 7.69 -0.50 2.58
C ILE A 28 8.11 -1.51 3.63
N GLN A 29 7.59 -1.42 4.87
CA GLN A 29 7.91 -2.38 5.91
C GLN A 29 7.47 -3.80 5.50
N SER A 30 6.23 -3.95 5.00
CA SER A 30 5.69 -5.23 4.53
C SER A 30 6.51 -5.83 3.38
N GLY A 31 6.96 -5.00 2.43
CA GLY A 31 7.78 -5.45 1.30
C GLY A 31 9.21 -5.81 1.70
N LEU A 32 9.83 -5.04 2.60
CA LEU A 32 11.17 -5.32 3.11
C LEU A 32 11.20 -6.60 3.96
N ASP A 33 10.16 -6.85 4.77
CA ASP A 33 9.99 -8.09 5.51
C ASP A 33 10.00 -9.31 4.56
N LYS A 34 9.26 -9.25 3.45
CA LYS A 34 9.23 -10.32 2.44
C LYS A 34 10.55 -10.56 1.72
N ILE A 35 11.48 -9.60 1.74
CA ILE A 35 12.83 -9.77 1.19
C ILE A 35 13.76 -10.35 2.27
N THR A 36 13.72 -9.78 3.46
CA THR A 36 14.65 -10.09 4.55
C THR A 36 14.32 -11.44 5.22
N ASP A 37 13.05 -11.73 5.48
CA ASP A 37 12.54 -13.03 5.90
C ASP A 37 11.71 -13.70 4.80
N ARG A 38 12.34 -13.87 3.63
CA ARG A 38 11.69 -14.53 2.49
C ARG A 38 11.28 -15.96 2.80
N LYS A 39 12.12 -16.70 3.54
CA LYS A 39 11.89 -18.12 3.84
C LYS A 39 10.71 -18.30 4.78
N GLY A 40 10.62 -17.54 5.86
CA GLY A 40 9.49 -17.58 6.78
C GLY A 40 8.17 -17.23 6.09
N ASN A 41 8.19 -16.17 5.27
CA ASN A 41 7.03 -15.77 4.47
C ASN A 41 6.58 -16.87 3.49
N LEU A 42 7.51 -17.53 2.79
CA LEU A 42 7.17 -18.65 1.90
C LEU A 42 6.56 -19.83 2.65
N GLU A 43 7.12 -20.20 3.79
CA GLU A 43 6.65 -21.31 4.61
C GLU A 43 5.22 -21.05 5.12
N TRP A 44 4.99 -19.86 5.70
CA TRP A 44 3.67 -19.46 6.19
C TRP A 44 2.62 -19.42 5.07
N LEU A 45 2.93 -18.77 3.94
CA LEU A 45 2.00 -18.64 2.82
C LEU A 45 1.71 -19.99 2.16
N THR A 46 2.68 -20.89 2.08
CA THR A 46 2.47 -22.23 1.51
C THR A 46 1.47 -23.02 2.35
N GLY A 47 1.57 -22.94 3.68
CA GLY A 47 0.58 -23.50 4.58
C GLY A 47 -0.79 -22.83 4.42
N HIS A 48 -0.82 -21.50 4.42
CA HIS A 48 -2.03 -20.68 4.30
C HIS A 48 -2.84 -20.99 3.02
N PHE A 49 -2.17 -21.12 1.88
CA PHE A 49 -2.81 -21.38 0.58
C PHE A 49 -2.93 -22.86 0.21
N SER A 50 -2.53 -23.79 1.09
CA SER A 50 -2.42 -25.23 0.79
C SER A 50 -3.72 -25.89 0.28
N LYS A 51 -4.88 -25.39 0.68
CA LYS A 51 -6.20 -25.92 0.28
C LYS A 51 -6.92 -25.06 -0.76
N THR A 52 -6.17 -24.22 -1.47
CA THR A 52 -6.73 -23.24 -2.41
C THR A 52 -6.27 -23.48 -3.83
N ILE A 53 -6.91 -22.79 -4.79
CA ILE A 53 -6.48 -22.78 -6.20
C ILE A 53 -5.10 -22.13 -6.42
N LEU A 54 -4.56 -21.45 -5.39
CA LEU A 54 -3.28 -20.75 -5.41
C LEU A 54 -2.15 -21.63 -4.83
N ASN A 55 -2.44 -22.87 -4.47
CA ASN A 55 -1.39 -23.82 -4.09
C ASN A 55 -0.41 -23.99 -5.26
N GLY A 56 0.89 -24.00 -4.96
CA GLY A 56 1.96 -24.16 -5.93
C GLY A 56 2.39 -22.87 -6.65
N THR A 57 1.61 -21.78 -6.54
CA THR A 57 1.96 -20.47 -7.14
C THR A 57 2.50 -19.46 -6.13
N VAL A 58 2.57 -19.86 -4.84
CA VAL A 58 3.00 -19.01 -3.71
C VAL A 58 4.32 -18.28 -3.96
N PRO A 59 5.40 -18.90 -4.49
CA PRO A 59 6.65 -18.17 -4.72
C PRO A 59 6.50 -17.00 -5.71
N ILE A 60 5.72 -17.19 -6.77
CA ILE A 60 5.45 -16.17 -7.79
C ILE A 60 4.58 -15.06 -7.19
N MET A 61 3.51 -15.43 -6.50
CA MET A 61 2.62 -14.46 -5.83
C MET A 61 3.37 -13.60 -4.83
N LEU A 62 4.20 -14.21 -3.99
CA LEU A 62 4.95 -13.49 -2.98
C LEU A 62 5.94 -12.50 -3.64
N THR A 63 6.54 -12.82 -4.79
CA THR A 63 7.37 -11.87 -5.56
C THR A 63 6.53 -10.73 -6.13
N ALA A 64 5.41 -11.05 -6.79
CA ALA A 64 4.54 -10.05 -7.39
C ALA A 64 4.01 -9.04 -6.34
N VAL A 65 3.54 -9.53 -5.19
CA VAL A 65 3.09 -8.70 -4.08
C VAL A 65 4.24 -7.85 -3.54
N THR A 66 5.43 -8.43 -3.33
CA THR A 66 6.59 -7.65 -2.84
C THR A 66 6.92 -6.48 -3.78
N LEU A 67 6.87 -6.70 -5.10
CA LEU A 67 7.11 -5.64 -6.08
C LEU A 67 6.04 -4.55 -6.03
N LEU A 68 4.76 -4.93 -5.92
CA LEU A 68 3.66 -3.98 -5.79
C LEU A 68 3.74 -3.17 -4.50
N GLU A 69 4.05 -3.81 -3.38
CA GLU A 69 4.21 -3.16 -2.08
C GLU A 69 5.36 -2.14 -2.10
N LEU A 70 6.54 -2.54 -2.60
CA LEU A 70 7.68 -1.63 -2.68
C LEU A 70 7.44 -0.50 -3.69
N ALA A 71 6.86 -0.79 -4.85
CA ALA A 71 6.55 0.25 -5.83
C ALA A 71 5.52 1.26 -5.29
N GLY A 72 4.40 0.78 -4.77
CA GLY A 72 3.36 1.64 -4.17
C GLY A 72 3.88 2.42 -2.98
N GLY A 73 4.59 1.74 -2.07
CA GLY A 73 5.16 2.34 -0.88
C GLY A 73 6.21 3.42 -1.17
N LEU A 74 7.15 3.15 -2.09
CA LEU A 74 8.18 4.13 -2.48
C LEU A 74 7.56 5.33 -3.20
N LEU A 75 6.63 5.11 -4.13
CA LEU A 75 5.93 6.20 -4.82
C LEU A 75 5.13 7.08 -3.85
N CYS A 76 4.43 6.46 -2.89
CA CYS A 76 3.73 7.18 -1.82
C CYS A 76 4.70 7.96 -0.91
N GLY A 77 5.84 7.37 -0.55
CA GLY A 77 6.84 8.03 0.30
C GLY A 77 7.52 9.21 -0.39
N ILE A 78 7.95 9.01 -1.64
CA ILE A 78 8.54 10.07 -2.48
C ILE A 78 7.48 11.16 -2.73
N GLY A 79 6.28 10.79 -3.15
CA GLY A 79 5.20 11.72 -3.45
C GLY A 79 4.76 12.54 -2.24
N GLY A 80 4.57 11.90 -1.08
CA GLY A 80 4.26 12.58 0.18
C GLY A 80 5.36 13.56 0.59
N THR A 81 6.63 13.16 0.47
CA THR A 81 7.77 14.04 0.76
C THR A 81 7.85 15.21 -0.24
N MET A 82 7.59 14.97 -1.52
CA MET A 82 7.57 16.02 -2.54
C MET A 82 6.45 17.04 -2.29
N LEU A 83 5.25 16.58 -1.92
CA LEU A 83 4.12 17.44 -1.56
C LEU A 83 4.42 18.31 -0.32
N LEU A 84 5.11 17.76 0.69
CA LEU A 84 5.58 18.54 1.84
C LEU A 84 6.53 19.68 1.45
N LEU A 85 7.33 19.47 0.41
CA LEU A 85 8.26 20.46 -0.13
C LEU A 85 7.59 21.41 -1.15
N GLY A 86 6.26 21.37 -1.29
CA GLY A 86 5.51 22.19 -2.25
C GLY A 86 5.73 21.79 -3.72
N LYS A 87 6.10 20.53 -3.98
CA LYS A 87 6.40 20.00 -5.33
C LYS A 87 5.27 19.12 -5.89
N CYS A 88 5.48 18.63 -7.11
CA CYS A 88 4.52 17.85 -7.91
C CYS A 88 3.90 16.66 -7.15
N SER A 89 2.57 16.56 -7.23
CA SER A 89 1.74 15.55 -6.56
C SER A 89 1.55 14.25 -7.35
N GLN A 90 2.00 14.17 -8.61
CA GLN A 90 1.77 13.01 -9.49
C GLN A 90 2.38 11.71 -8.96
N TRP A 91 3.53 11.78 -8.29
CA TRP A 91 4.16 10.59 -7.69
C TRP A 91 3.28 9.97 -6.59
N LEU A 92 2.63 10.81 -5.78
CA LEU A 92 1.70 10.32 -4.77
C LEU A 92 0.46 9.69 -5.41
N LEU A 93 -0.09 10.31 -6.45
CA LEU A 93 -1.23 9.77 -7.20
C LEU A 93 -0.90 8.36 -7.75
N TYR A 94 0.24 8.20 -8.42
CA TYR A 94 0.68 6.89 -8.92
C TYR A 94 0.91 5.89 -7.80
N GLY A 95 1.51 6.32 -6.68
CA GLY A 95 1.71 5.46 -5.51
C GLY A 95 0.39 4.95 -4.94
N LEU A 96 -0.62 5.82 -4.82
CA LEU A 96 -1.95 5.43 -4.32
C LEU A 96 -2.66 4.47 -5.29
N ILE A 97 -2.54 4.67 -6.61
CA ILE A 97 -3.10 3.74 -7.61
C ILE A 97 -2.45 2.35 -7.49
N VAL A 98 -1.11 2.29 -7.45
CA VAL A 98 -0.38 1.02 -7.30
C VAL A 98 -0.72 0.35 -5.96
N SER A 99 -0.84 1.12 -4.89
CA SER A 99 -1.24 0.63 -3.57
C SER A 99 -2.67 0.06 -3.59
N GLY A 100 -3.60 0.69 -4.29
CA GLY A 100 -4.96 0.18 -4.49
C GLY A 100 -4.97 -1.16 -5.20
N VAL A 101 -4.18 -1.30 -6.27
CA VAL A 101 -3.99 -2.59 -6.97
C VAL A 101 -3.39 -3.64 -6.02
N ASN A 102 -2.38 -3.28 -5.24
CA ASN A 102 -1.79 -4.18 -4.24
C ASN A 102 -2.83 -4.71 -3.25
N PHE A 103 -3.65 -3.83 -2.67
CA PHE A 103 -4.67 -4.23 -1.70
C PHE A 103 -5.78 -5.08 -2.33
N LEU A 104 -6.14 -4.86 -3.60
CA LEU A 104 -7.07 -5.73 -4.32
C LEU A 104 -6.51 -7.15 -4.49
N VAL A 105 -5.23 -7.28 -4.87
CA VAL A 105 -4.55 -8.58 -5.01
C VAL A 105 -4.46 -9.30 -3.67
N LEU A 106 -4.07 -8.60 -2.61
CA LEU A 106 -4.02 -9.16 -1.25
C LEU A 106 -5.41 -9.61 -0.78
N PHE A 107 -6.43 -8.76 -0.96
CA PHE A 107 -7.80 -9.08 -0.59
C PHE A 107 -8.30 -10.32 -1.32
N PHE A 108 -8.05 -10.42 -2.63
CA PHE A 108 -8.38 -11.61 -3.41
C PHE A 108 -7.72 -12.88 -2.84
N GLY A 109 -6.43 -12.80 -2.47
CA GLY A 109 -5.72 -13.89 -1.80
C GLY A 109 -6.43 -14.32 -0.52
N GLN A 110 -6.70 -13.39 0.40
CA GLN A 110 -7.37 -13.66 1.67
C GLN A 110 -8.76 -14.29 1.46
N ARG A 111 -9.55 -13.78 0.51
CA ARG A 111 -10.87 -14.34 0.17
C ARG A 111 -10.76 -15.76 -0.39
N THR A 112 -9.74 -16.04 -1.20
CA THR A 112 -9.49 -17.36 -1.78
C THR A 112 -9.07 -18.39 -0.71
N ALA A 113 -8.30 -17.96 0.29
CA ALA A 113 -7.94 -18.76 1.46
C ALA A 113 -9.06 -18.89 2.50
N LYS A 114 -10.20 -18.22 2.29
CA LYS A 114 -11.29 -18.09 3.27
C LYS A 114 -10.82 -17.47 4.60
N ASP A 115 -9.79 -16.65 4.56
CA ASP A 115 -9.38 -15.82 5.69
C ASP A 115 -10.19 -14.51 5.65
N TYR A 116 -11.31 -14.51 6.37
CA TYR A 116 -12.22 -13.37 6.43
C TYR A 116 -11.68 -12.25 7.33
N GLU A 117 -10.92 -12.61 8.37
CA GLU A 117 -10.34 -11.64 9.30
C GLU A 117 -9.21 -10.87 8.62
N GLY A 118 -8.30 -11.58 7.95
CA GLY A 118 -7.24 -10.97 7.14
C GLY A 118 -7.82 -10.09 6.03
N ALA A 119 -8.89 -10.54 5.34
CA ALA A 119 -9.57 -9.73 4.34
C ALA A 119 -10.18 -8.45 4.93
N ALA A 120 -10.77 -8.51 6.13
CA ALA A 120 -11.38 -7.35 6.79
C ALA A 120 -10.35 -6.28 7.18
N VAL A 121 -9.15 -6.68 7.64
CA VAL A 121 -8.06 -5.74 7.97
C VAL A 121 -7.64 -4.92 6.74
N LEU A 122 -7.63 -5.52 5.55
CA LEU A 122 -7.24 -4.83 4.31
C LEU A 122 -8.24 -3.74 3.87
N VAL A 123 -9.50 -3.85 4.26
CA VAL A 123 -10.54 -2.87 3.89
C VAL A 123 -10.20 -1.47 4.41
N GLY A 124 -9.64 -1.36 5.60
CA GLY A 124 -9.24 -0.06 6.18
C GLY A 124 -8.16 0.64 5.34
N TYR A 125 -7.12 -0.10 4.95
CA TYR A 125 -6.06 0.42 4.08
C TYR A 125 -6.61 0.80 2.69
N PHE A 126 -7.50 -0.03 2.14
CA PHE A 126 -8.13 0.24 0.84
C PHE A 126 -8.98 1.52 0.89
N ILE A 127 -9.80 1.71 1.94
CA ILE A 127 -10.58 2.93 2.13
C ILE A 127 -9.66 4.16 2.20
N LEU A 128 -8.57 4.10 2.96
CA LEU A 128 -7.60 5.21 3.02
C LEU A 128 -7.00 5.54 1.65
N VAL A 129 -6.67 4.52 0.85
CA VAL A 129 -6.20 4.72 -0.53
C VAL A 129 -7.26 5.42 -1.38
N ILE A 130 -8.52 4.97 -1.34
CA ILE A 130 -9.61 5.59 -2.11
C ILE A 130 -9.86 7.04 -1.66
N LEU A 131 -9.86 7.31 -0.35
CA LEU A 131 -9.96 8.68 0.16
C LEU A 131 -8.81 9.55 -0.33
N GLY A 132 -7.58 9.02 -0.32
CA GLY A 132 -6.41 9.67 -0.88
C GLY A 132 -6.59 10.01 -2.37
N LEU A 133 -7.08 9.07 -3.18
CA LEU A 133 -7.34 9.30 -4.61
C LEU A 133 -8.41 10.37 -4.85
N LEU A 134 -9.49 10.38 -4.07
CA LEU A 134 -10.55 11.39 -4.18
C LEU A 134 -10.04 12.82 -3.94
N THR A 135 -9.00 13.00 -3.11
CA THR A 135 -8.40 14.33 -2.91
C THR A 135 -7.77 14.93 -4.18
N PHE A 136 -7.51 14.15 -5.23
CA PHE A 136 -6.98 14.66 -6.50
C PHE A 136 -8.07 15.11 -7.47
N THR A 137 -9.35 14.91 -7.12
CA THR A 137 -10.50 15.25 -7.97
C THR A 137 -11.32 16.43 -7.45
N ILE A 138 -10.96 16.99 -6.30
CA ILE A 138 -11.67 18.06 -5.57
C ILE A 138 -10.78 19.30 -5.57
#